data_AF-A0A7S3PTW7-F1
#
_entry.id   AF-A0A7S3PTW7-F1
#
_cell.length_a   1.000
_cell.length_b   1.000
_cell.length_c   1.000
_cell.angle_alpha   90.00
_cell.angle_beta   90.00
_cell.angle_gamma   90.00
#
_symmetry.space_group_name_H-M   'P 1'
#
loop_
_entity.id
_entity.type
_entity.pdbx_description
1 polymer ?
#
loop_
_entity_poly.entity_id
_entity_poly.type
_entity_poly.pdbx_seq_one_letter_code
_entity_poly.pdbx_strand_id
1 'polypeptide(L)'
;MSPEEGASLIIDQNGNDTKIRPEETSEISIEESSEKFDKIRPSVSFLIFRLHSLVCIFSLALMAVSQALPKAHDVPYLILRLEQMYILFACCIGIITELEVSQWLNEKTALSGMMARGTFYLFFAIIAAEESTETTGTEGHLTSLFLSTAGIGFVISGGVYILIGLFCLKGLRDKTEKENNERIRKMIAMQEIV
;
A
#
# COMPACT_ATOMS: atom_id res chain seq x y z
N MET A 1 -21.05 52.76 29.48
CA MET A 1 -20.40 51.45 29.31
C MET A 1 -20.73 51.00 27.89
N SER A 2 -19.77 51.18 26.96
CA SER A 2 -19.68 50.44 25.67
C SER A 2 -19.61 48.93 25.92
N PRO A 3 -19.75 48.01 24.92
CA PRO A 3 -19.56 48.15 23.45
C PRO A 3 -20.77 47.65 22.62
N GLU A 4 -21.02 48.13 21.40
CA GLU A 4 -20.38 47.82 20.09
C GLU A 4 -20.50 46.37 19.62
N GLU A 5 -21.18 46.20 18.47
CA GLU A 5 -20.93 45.29 17.33
C GLU A 5 -22.25 45.25 16.53
N GLY A 6 -22.40 45.71 15.30
CA GLY A 6 -21.43 45.83 14.21
C GLY A 6 -22.03 45.20 12.94
N ALA A 7 -23.28 45.52 12.59
CA ALA A 7 -23.89 45.03 11.36
C ALA A 7 -23.52 45.97 10.20
N SER A 8 -22.43 45.65 9.51
CA SER A 8 -22.05 46.30 8.26
C SER A 8 -23.05 45.93 7.16
N LEU A 9 -23.89 46.89 6.79
CA LEU A 9 -24.59 46.94 5.51
C LEU A 9 -23.55 47.14 4.40
N ILE A 10 -23.36 46.12 3.55
CA ILE A 10 -22.74 46.32 2.24
C ILE A 10 -23.88 46.59 1.27
N ILE A 11 -24.00 47.86 0.89
CA ILE A 11 -24.85 48.33 -0.20
C ILE A 11 -24.07 48.09 -1.49
N ASP A 12 -24.53 47.16 -2.31
CA ASP A 12 -24.02 47.01 -3.68
C ASP A 12 -24.55 48.17 -4.54
N GLN A 13 -23.62 48.91 -5.16
CA GLN A 13 -23.90 50.07 -6.01
C GLN A 13 -24.10 49.70 -7.48
N ASN A 14 -24.30 48.43 -7.81
CA ASN A 14 -24.74 48.05 -9.14
C ASN A 14 -26.25 47.85 -9.16
N GLY A 15 -26.96 48.87 -9.68
CA GLY A 15 -28.36 48.81 -10.04
C GLY A 15 -28.63 47.73 -11.09
N ASN A 16 -28.77 46.49 -10.63
CA ASN A 16 -29.28 45.38 -11.39
C ASN A 16 -30.26 44.58 -10.52
N ASP A 17 -31.54 44.71 -10.85
CA ASP A 17 -32.63 43.93 -10.27
C ASP A 17 -32.37 42.45 -10.50
N THR A 18 -31.95 41.73 -9.46
CA THR A 18 -31.94 40.26 -9.48
C THR A 18 -32.91 39.75 -8.43
N LYS A 19 -34.11 39.48 -8.92
CA LYS A 19 -35.25 38.88 -8.22
C LYS A 19 -34.86 37.50 -7.67
N ILE A 20 -34.58 37.42 -6.37
CA ILE A 20 -34.46 36.13 -5.66
C ILE A 20 -35.89 35.66 -5.35
N ARG A 21 -36.33 34.58 -6.01
CA ARG A 21 -37.53 33.83 -5.62
C ARG A 21 -37.11 32.37 -5.31
N PRO A 22 -37.67 31.76 -4.24
CA PRO A 22 -37.13 30.55 -3.63
C PRO A 22 -37.72 29.27 -4.21
N GLU A 23 -37.04 28.16 -3.89
CA GLU A 23 -37.45 26.75 -3.92
C GLU A 23 -38.26 26.26 -5.13
N GLU A 24 -37.63 25.37 -5.91
CA GLU A 24 -38.35 24.21 -6.46
C GLU A 24 -37.41 23.02 -6.59
N THR A 25 -37.59 22.09 -5.65
CA THR A 25 -37.24 20.68 -5.73
C THR A 25 -37.74 20.12 -7.07
N SER A 26 -36.83 19.74 -7.96
CA SER A 26 -37.13 18.85 -9.07
C SER A 26 -35.92 17.96 -9.32
N GLU A 27 -36.03 16.75 -8.79
CA GLU A 27 -35.65 15.49 -9.44
C GLU A 27 -34.65 15.65 -10.59
N ILE A 28 -33.37 15.77 -10.23
CA ILE A 28 -32.30 15.38 -11.15
C ILE A 28 -32.32 13.85 -11.15
N SER A 29 -32.95 13.33 -12.19
CA SER A 29 -32.88 11.97 -12.71
C SER A 29 -31.50 11.33 -12.52
N ILE A 30 -31.33 10.63 -11.40
CA ILE A 30 -30.28 9.63 -11.18
C ILE A 30 -30.75 8.35 -11.90
N GLU A 31 -30.86 8.41 -13.23
CA GLU A 31 -31.32 7.24 -13.99
C GLU A 31 -30.81 7.25 -15.44
N GLU A 32 -29.55 7.61 -15.68
CA GLU A 32 -28.92 7.34 -16.99
C GLU A 32 -27.37 7.35 -16.98
N SER A 33 -26.76 6.83 -15.92
CA SER A 33 -25.30 6.55 -15.87
C SER A 33 -25.00 5.06 -15.64
N SER A 34 -25.97 4.18 -15.83
CA SER A 34 -25.80 2.72 -15.64
C SER A 34 -25.43 1.96 -16.92
N GLU A 35 -25.05 2.65 -18.01
CA GLU A 35 -24.79 1.98 -19.30
C GLU A 35 -23.49 2.47 -19.96
N LYS A 36 -22.39 2.38 -19.20
CA LYS A 36 -21.04 2.31 -19.77
C LYS A 36 -20.09 1.59 -18.80
N PHE A 37 -20.44 0.36 -18.46
CA PHE A 37 -19.41 -0.66 -18.20
C PHE A 37 -18.75 -0.97 -19.55
N ASP A 38 -17.99 0.01 -20.05
CA ASP A 38 -16.97 -0.24 -21.03
C ASP A 38 -16.13 -1.39 -20.48
N LYS A 39 -16.04 -2.43 -21.29
CA LYS A 39 -15.25 -3.63 -21.05
C LYS A 39 -13.77 -3.21 -20.99
N ILE A 40 -13.36 -2.59 -19.88
CA ILE A 40 -11.98 -2.23 -19.59
C ILE A 40 -11.25 -3.55 -19.54
N ARG A 41 -10.62 -3.93 -20.66
CA ARG A 41 -9.71 -5.06 -20.68
C ARG A 41 -8.68 -4.77 -19.60
N PRO A 42 -8.48 -5.68 -18.62
CA PRO A 42 -7.44 -5.47 -17.64
C PRO A 42 -6.12 -5.33 -18.38
N SER A 43 -5.43 -4.21 -18.15
CA SER A 43 -4.08 -4.02 -18.70
C SER A 43 -3.22 -5.21 -18.26
N VAL A 44 -2.36 -5.71 -19.14
CA VAL A 44 -1.49 -6.87 -18.86
C VAL A 44 -0.66 -6.63 -17.59
N SER A 45 -0.27 -5.38 -17.32
CA SER A 45 0.43 -4.99 -16.10
C SER A 45 -0.38 -5.22 -14.83
N PHE A 46 -1.70 -5.00 -14.87
CA PHE A 46 -2.59 -5.28 -13.75
C PHE A 46 -2.69 -6.78 -13.47
N LEU A 47 -2.71 -7.59 -14.53
CA LEU A 47 -2.73 -9.05 -14.40
C LEU A 47 -1.42 -9.58 -13.80
N ILE A 48 -0.27 -9.05 -14.21
CA ILE A 48 1.04 -9.40 -13.63
C ILE A 48 1.09 -9.02 -12.16
N PHE A 49 0.60 -7.84 -11.79
CA PHE A 49 0.56 -7.40 -10.39
C PHE A 49 -0.36 -8.30 -9.55
N ARG A 50 -1.56 -8.62 -10.05
CA ARG A 50 -2.48 -9.58 -9.42
C ARG A 50 -1.86 -10.96 -9.22
N LEU A 51 -1.19 -11.47 -10.25
CA LEU A 51 -0.51 -12.77 -10.19
C LEU A 51 0.63 -12.74 -9.17
N HIS A 52 1.39 -11.65 -9.12
CA HIS A 52 2.44 -11.44 -8.14
C HIS A 52 1.90 -11.43 -6.71
N SER A 53 0.83 -10.68 -6.43
CA SER A 53 0.19 -10.68 -5.13
C SER A 53 -0.37 -12.05 -4.73
N LEU A 54 -0.88 -12.84 -5.68
CA LEU A 54 -1.26 -14.22 -5.42
C LEU A 54 -0.07 -15.10 -5.02
N VAL A 55 1.09 -14.94 -5.67
CA VAL A 55 2.33 -15.63 -5.29
C VAL A 55 2.77 -15.23 -3.87
N CYS A 56 2.67 -13.93 -3.53
CA CYS A 56 2.95 -13.45 -2.17
C CYS A 56 2.03 -14.11 -1.14
N ILE A 57 0.71 -14.09 -1.37
CA ILE A 57 -0.29 -14.68 -0.47
C ILE A 57 -0.05 -16.19 -0.33
N PHE A 58 0.25 -16.88 -1.42
CA PHE A 58 0.55 -18.30 -1.39
C PHE A 58 1.81 -18.60 -0.55
N SER A 59 2.87 -17.80 -0.71
CA SER A 59 4.11 -17.94 0.07
C SER A 59 3.88 -17.67 1.56
N LEU A 60 3.09 -16.63 1.89
CA LEU A 60 2.66 -16.35 3.27
C LEU A 60 1.82 -17.46 3.87
N ALA A 61 0.91 -18.05 3.09
CA ALA A 61 0.09 -19.17 3.53
C ALA A 61 0.94 -20.42 3.81
N LEU A 62 1.91 -20.73 2.94
CA LEU A 62 2.85 -21.83 3.16
C LEU A 62 3.68 -21.63 4.43
N MET A 63 4.16 -20.41 4.68
CA MET A 63 4.87 -20.05 5.90
C MET A 63 3.96 -20.16 7.14
N ALA A 64 2.71 -19.69 7.06
CA ALA A 64 1.76 -19.83 8.16
C ALA A 64 1.47 -21.30 8.50
N VAL A 65 1.35 -22.16 7.47
CA VAL A 65 1.17 -23.60 7.64
C VAL A 65 2.40 -24.24 8.27
N SER A 66 3.61 -23.86 7.87
CA SER A 66 4.84 -24.41 8.46
C SER A 66 4.99 -24.07 9.94
N GLN A 67 4.50 -22.90 10.37
CA GLN A 67 4.47 -22.51 11.79
C GLN A 67 3.37 -23.22 12.60
N ALA A 68 2.28 -23.61 11.96
CA ALA A 68 1.20 -24.35 12.60
C ALA A 68 1.55 -25.83 12.82
N LEU A 69 2.51 -26.37 12.06
CA LEU A 69 2.95 -27.75 12.21
C LEU A 69 3.77 -27.94 13.51
N PRO A 70 3.56 -29.05 14.23
CA PRO A 70 4.32 -29.34 15.44
C PRO A 70 5.79 -29.60 15.08
N LYS A 71 6.70 -28.79 15.64
CA LYS A 71 8.15 -28.99 15.56
C LYS A 71 8.61 -29.84 16.75
N ALA A 72 9.33 -30.92 16.50
CA ALA A 72 9.98 -31.70 17.54
C ALA A 72 11.28 -31.00 17.94
N HIS A 73 11.25 -30.21 19.03
CA HIS A 73 12.42 -29.48 19.51
C HIS A 73 12.58 -29.56 21.03
N ASP A 74 13.85 -29.72 21.46
CA ASP A 74 14.32 -29.81 22.85
C ASP A 74 14.59 -28.43 23.50
N VAL A 75 14.22 -27.33 22.82
CA VAL A 75 14.47 -25.94 23.23
C VAL A 75 13.39 -25.47 24.24
N PRO A 76 13.66 -24.53 25.17
CA PRO A 76 12.64 -24.00 26.08
C PRO A 76 11.35 -23.59 25.35
N TYR A 77 10.30 -24.35 25.64
CA TYR A 77 9.03 -24.39 24.92
C TYR A 77 8.35 -23.02 24.73
N LEU A 78 8.62 -22.07 25.63
CA LEU A 78 7.94 -20.78 25.64
C LEU A 78 8.46 -19.80 24.58
N ILE A 79 9.78 -19.70 24.39
CA ILE A 79 10.37 -18.75 23.42
C ILE A 79 10.02 -19.17 21.99
N LEU A 80 10.19 -20.46 21.69
CA LEU A 80 9.83 -21.02 20.38
C LEU A 80 8.35 -20.84 20.06
N ARG A 81 7.46 -21.05 21.05
CA ARG A 81 6.02 -20.80 20.85
C ARG A 81 5.70 -19.34 20.62
N LEU A 82 6.37 -18.42 21.33
CA LEU A 82 6.17 -16.99 21.13
C LEU A 82 6.59 -16.56 19.73
N GLU A 83 7.72 -17.08 19.26
CA GLU A 83 8.25 -16.85 17.92
C GLU A 83 7.30 -17.36 16.84
N GLN A 84 6.82 -18.61 16.95
CA GLN A 84 5.83 -19.18 16.02
C GLN A 84 4.56 -18.32 15.94
N MET A 85 4.04 -17.87 17.09
CA MET A 85 2.86 -17.02 17.15
C MET A 85 3.11 -15.63 16.55
N TYR A 86 4.30 -15.06 16.75
CA TYR A 86 4.69 -13.80 16.14
C TYR A 86 4.78 -13.91 14.61
N ILE A 87 5.44 -14.95 14.10
CA ILE A 87 5.57 -15.20 12.66
C ILE A 87 4.18 -15.42 12.05
N LEU A 88 3.34 -16.26 12.69
CA LEU A 88 1.97 -16.51 12.23
C LEU A 88 1.13 -15.22 12.17
N PHE A 89 1.20 -14.40 13.21
CA PHE A 89 0.52 -13.10 13.25
C PHE A 89 1.00 -12.17 12.14
N ALA A 90 2.32 -12.10 11.92
CA ALA A 90 2.92 -11.30 10.87
C ALA A 90 2.53 -11.82 9.47
N CYS A 91 2.42 -13.14 9.26
CA CYS A 91 1.90 -13.71 8.02
C CYS A 91 0.44 -13.32 7.77
N CYS A 92 -0.42 -13.36 8.80
CA CYS A 92 -1.81 -12.92 8.69
C CYS A 92 -1.92 -11.44 8.28
N ILE A 93 -1.12 -10.56 8.89
CA ILE A 93 -1.05 -9.14 8.50
C ILE A 93 -0.59 -9.00 7.05
N GLY A 94 0.41 -9.77 6.63
CA GLY A 94 0.90 -9.77 5.24
C GLY A 94 -0.20 -10.16 4.25
N ILE A 95 -0.97 -11.21 4.55
CA ILE A 95 -2.07 -11.68 3.69
C ILE A 95 -3.16 -10.62 3.58
N ILE A 96 -3.55 -10.00 4.70
CA ILE A 96 -4.54 -8.91 4.72
C ILE A 96 -4.04 -7.72 3.89
N THR A 97 -2.73 -7.43 3.95
CA THR A 97 -2.09 -6.35 3.21
C THR A 97 -2.09 -6.61 1.70
N GLU A 98 -1.85 -7.86 1.27
CA GLU A 98 -1.85 -8.24 -0.15
C GLU A 98 -3.25 -8.43 -0.74
N LEU A 99 -4.25 -8.79 0.07
CA LEU A 99 -5.64 -8.96 -0.39
C LEU A 99 -6.34 -7.66 -0.79
N GLU A 100 -5.64 -6.53 -0.79
CA GLU A 100 -6.18 -5.19 -1.15
C GLU A 100 -7.43 -4.78 -0.35
N VAL A 101 -7.80 -5.50 0.73
CA VAL A 101 -8.85 -5.12 1.69
C VAL A 101 -8.55 -3.73 2.30
N SER A 102 -7.30 -3.31 2.16
CA SER A 102 -6.69 -2.08 2.63
C SER A 102 -6.94 -0.84 1.75
N GLN A 103 -8.06 -0.70 1.01
CA GLN A 103 -8.49 0.66 0.64
C GLN A 103 -8.74 1.50 1.91
N TRP A 104 -9.17 0.87 3.00
CA TRP A 104 -9.41 1.50 4.31
C TRP A 104 -8.16 1.64 5.21
N LEU A 105 -7.12 0.83 5.00
CA LEU A 105 -5.93 0.77 5.88
C LEU A 105 -4.66 1.39 5.26
N ASN A 106 -4.64 1.64 3.94
CA ASN A 106 -3.43 2.13 3.24
C ASN A 106 -3.13 3.62 3.47
N GLU A 107 -4.08 4.41 3.99
CA GLU A 107 -3.86 5.85 4.20
C GLU A 107 -2.95 6.18 5.38
N LYS A 108 -2.79 5.28 6.37
CA LYS A 108 -2.03 5.58 7.61
C LYS A 108 -0.98 4.56 8.01
N THR A 109 -0.81 3.47 7.28
CA THR A 109 0.07 2.37 7.69
C THR A 109 1.48 2.52 7.10
N ALA A 110 2.53 2.29 7.89
CA ALA A 110 3.93 2.33 7.42
C ALA A 110 4.23 1.31 6.29
N LEU A 111 3.43 0.24 6.19
CA LEU A 111 3.44 -0.71 5.07
C LEU A 111 2.81 -0.17 3.77
N SER A 112 2.37 1.10 3.73
CA SER A 112 1.90 1.74 2.50
C SER A 112 3.04 1.88 1.47
N GLY A 113 4.28 1.98 1.93
CA GLY A 113 5.45 2.02 1.06
C GLY A 113 5.73 0.67 0.40
N MET A 114 5.68 0.61 -0.94
CA MET A 114 6.05 -0.59 -1.72
C MET A 114 7.46 -1.11 -1.37
N MET A 115 8.39 -0.20 -1.07
CA MET A 115 9.74 -0.56 -0.63
C MET A 115 9.75 -1.23 0.75
N ALA A 116 8.93 -0.77 1.70
CA ALA A 116 8.83 -1.37 3.03
C ALA A 116 8.24 -2.79 2.96
N ARG A 117 7.24 -3.00 2.09
CA ARG A 117 6.70 -4.34 1.80
C ARG A 117 7.78 -5.26 1.25
N GLY A 118 8.59 -4.78 0.29
CA GLY A 118 9.70 -5.55 -0.26
C GLY A 118 10.73 -5.97 0.78
N THR A 119 11.13 -5.04 1.67
CA THR A 119 12.04 -5.34 2.79
C THR A 119 11.43 -6.37 3.76
N PHE A 120 10.13 -6.26 4.04
CA PHE A 120 9.42 -7.20 4.90
C PHE A 120 9.39 -8.62 4.31
N TYR A 121 9.19 -8.76 3.01
CA TYR A 121 9.30 -10.06 2.34
C TYR A 121 10.71 -10.62 2.36
N LEU A 122 11.75 -9.81 2.14
CA LEU A 122 13.13 -10.27 2.28
C LEU A 122 13.45 -10.73 3.71
N PHE A 123 12.91 -10.06 4.72
CA PHE A 123 13.04 -10.50 6.11
C PHE A 123 12.43 -11.88 6.34
N PHE A 124 11.22 -12.12 5.83
CA PHE A 124 10.63 -13.46 5.88
C PHE A 124 11.38 -14.51 5.07
N ALA A 125 12.00 -14.13 3.95
CA ALA A 125 12.86 -15.03 3.20
C ALA A 125 14.04 -15.51 4.04
N ILE A 126 14.65 -14.62 4.83
CA ILE A 126 15.75 -14.95 5.74
C ILE A 126 15.26 -15.91 6.82
N ILE A 127 14.14 -15.60 7.49
CA ILE A 127 13.55 -16.49 8.51
C ILE A 127 13.24 -17.88 7.92
N ALA A 128 12.61 -17.92 6.73
CA ALA A 128 12.28 -19.17 6.08
C ALA A 128 13.55 -19.99 5.74
N ALA A 129 14.65 -19.34 5.35
CA ALA A 129 15.92 -20.00 5.09
C ALA A 129 16.56 -20.56 6.37
N GLU A 130 16.57 -19.78 7.46
CA GLU A 130 17.08 -20.22 8.77
C GLU A 130 16.29 -21.44 9.28
N GLU A 131 14.96 -21.36 9.34
CA GLU A 131 14.13 -22.47 9.79
C GLU A 131 14.21 -23.70 8.88
N SER A 132 14.35 -23.51 7.56
CA SER A 132 14.53 -24.64 6.63
C SER A 132 15.82 -25.40 6.91
N THR A 133 16.87 -24.71 7.35
CA THR A 133 18.16 -25.31 7.67
C THR A 133 18.07 -26.13 8.95
N GLU A 134 17.37 -25.62 9.97
CA GLU A 134 17.14 -26.32 11.24
C GLU A 134 16.25 -27.56 11.08
N THR A 135 15.19 -27.47 10.26
CA THR A 135 14.24 -28.58 10.04
C THR A 135 14.79 -29.69 9.13
N THR A 136 15.75 -29.37 8.25
CA THR A 136 16.40 -30.38 7.40
C THR A 136 17.21 -31.40 8.21
N GLY A 137 17.63 -31.06 9.43
CA GLY A 137 18.31 -31.98 10.34
C GLY A 137 17.40 -32.92 11.13
N THR A 138 16.08 -32.67 11.18
CA THR A 138 15.18 -33.29 12.17
C THR A 138 13.86 -33.74 11.53
N GLU A 139 13.80 -34.95 10.93
CA GLU A 139 12.63 -35.71 10.40
C GLU A 139 11.48 -34.97 9.64
N GLY A 140 11.53 -33.65 9.48
CA GLY A 140 10.47 -32.77 9.02
C GLY A 140 10.64 -32.37 7.56
N HIS A 141 10.84 -33.36 6.69
CA HIS A 141 11.15 -33.13 5.27
C HIS A 141 10.08 -32.26 4.57
N LEU A 142 8.80 -32.45 4.90
CA LEU A 142 7.70 -31.65 4.35
C LEU A 142 7.77 -30.18 4.79
N THR A 143 8.07 -29.92 6.07
CA THR A 143 8.19 -28.56 6.61
C THR A 143 9.35 -27.81 5.95
N SER A 144 10.49 -28.49 5.77
CA SER A 144 11.66 -27.93 5.06
C SER A 144 11.33 -27.59 3.61
N LEU A 145 10.59 -28.44 2.89
CA LEU A 145 10.15 -28.16 1.52
C LEU A 145 9.21 -26.95 1.44
N PHE A 146 8.24 -26.84 2.35
CA PHE A 146 7.34 -25.69 2.40
C PHE A 146 8.09 -24.39 2.71
N LEU A 147 9.00 -24.41 3.69
CA LEU A 147 9.84 -23.27 4.06
C LEU A 147 10.76 -22.85 2.91
N SER A 148 11.42 -23.81 2.25
CA SER A 148 12.29 -23.52 1.11
C SER A 148 11.51 -22.91 -0.07
N THR A 149 10.33 -23.47 -0.38
CA THR A 149 9.47 -22.95 -1.45
C THR A 149 8.96 -21.55 -1.12
N ALA A 150 8.47 -21.32 0.11
CA ALA A 150 8.02 -20.02 0.57
C ALA A 150 9.17 -18.99 0.57
N GLY A 151 10.36 -19.39 1.00
CA GLY A 151 11.58 -18.57 1.00
C GLY A 151 11.93 -18.06 -0.39
N ILE A 152 11.95 -18.93 -1.40
CA ILE A 152 12.19 -18.52 -2.80
C ILE A 152 11.13 -17.54 -3.27
N GLY A 153 9.85 -17.79 -2.94
CA GLY A 153 8.75 -16.87 -3.24
C GLY A 153 8.98 -15.49 -2.64
N PHE A 154 9.36 -15.42 -1.37
CA PHE A 154 9.66 -14.17 -0.68
C PHE A 154 10.87 -13.42 -1.24
N VAL A 155 11.93 -14.11 -1.68
CA VAL A 155 13.08 -13.47 -2.33
C VAL A 155 12.66 -12.80 -3.63
N ILE A 156 11.93 -13.52 -4.48
CA ILE A 156 11.46 -13.01 -5.77
C ILE A 156 10.52 -11.83 -5.53
N SER A 157 9.54 -11.99 -4.65
CA SER A 157 8.56 -10.94 -4.36
C SER A 157 9.19 -9.71 -3.71
N GLY A 158 10.10 -9.92 -2.77
CA GLY A 158 10.87 -8.84 -2.13
C GLY A 158 11.68 -8.04 -3.15
N GLY A 159 12.37 -8.74 -4.04
CA GLY A 159 13.13 -8.12 -5.14
C GLY A 159 12.25 -7.29 -6.08
N VAL A 160 11.12 -7.84 -6.52
CA VAL A 160 10.17 -7.12 -7.40
C VAL A 160 9.62 -5.87 -6.72
N TYR A 161 9.20 -5.96 -5.46
CA TYR A 161 8.67 -4.81 -4.72
C TYR A 161 9.71 -3.70 -4.51
N ILE A 162 10.96 -4.06 -4.21
CA ILE A 162 12.05 -3.09 -4.09
C ILE A 162 12.33 -2.42 -5.42
N LEU A 163 12.38 -3.17 -6.52
CA LEU A 163 12.59 -2.60 -7.86
C LEU A 163 11.49 -1.60 -8.21
N ILE A 164 10.22 -1.98 -8.04
CA ILE A 164 9.08 -1.07 -8.28
C ILE A 164 9.20 0.17 -7.38
N GLY A 165 9.51 -0.01 -6.09
CA GLY A 165 9.73 1.08 -5.15
C GLY A 165 10.84 2.04 -5.60
N LEU A 166 11.97 1.51 -6.06
CA LEU A 166 13.09 2.32 -6.58
C LEU A 166 12.71 3.07 -7.86
N PHE A 167 11.98 2.45 -8.79
CA PHE A 167 11.49 3.14 -9.98
C PHE A 167 10.51 4.26 -9.63
N CYS A 168 9.61 4.05 -8.67
CA CYS A 168 8.68 5.07 -8.19
C CYS A 168 9.41 6.24 -7.51
N LEU A 169 10.40 5.95 -6.67
CA LEU A 169 11.23 6.99 -6.03
C LEU A 169 12.05 7.77 -7.06
N LYS A 170 12.62 7.10 -8.06
CA LYS A 170 13.33 7.75 -9.17
C LYS A 170 12.40 8.68 -9.93
N GLY A 171 11.20 8.23 -10.28
CA GLY A 171 10.20 9.06 -10.98
C GLY A 171 9.75 10.28 -10.15
N LEU A 172 9.54 10.11 -8.84
CA LEU A 172 9.23 11.22 -7.95
C LEU A 172 10.39 12.22 -7.85
N ARG A 173 11.62 11.73 -7.71
CA ARG A 173 12.81 12.58 -7.66
C ARG A 173 12.98 13.39 -8.94
N ASP A 174 12.86 12.74 -10.09
CA ASP A 174 13.02 13.39 -11.40
C ASP A 174 11.91 14.46 -11.60
N LYS A 175 10.69 14.20 -11.10
CA LYS A 175 9.60 15.19 -11.09
C LYS A 175 9.92 16.38 -10.18
N THR A 176 10.37 16.15 -8.95
CA THR A 176 10.74 17.21 -8.01
C THR A 176 11.90 18.05 -8.54
N GLU A 177 12.90 17.42 -9.17
CA GLU A 177 14.03 18.10 -9.79
C GLU A 177 13.58 19.00 -10.94
N LYS A 178 12.65 18.52 -11.78
CA LYS A 178 12.06 19.32 -12.86
C LYS A 178 11.31 20.54 -12.31
N GLU A 179 10.46 20.35 -11.30
CA GLU A 179 9.72 21.44 -10.67
C GLU A 179 10.66 22.47 -10.01
N ASN A 180 11.74 22.03 -9.38
CA ASN A 180 12.73 22.92 -8.78
C ASN A 180 13.50 23.73 -9.84
N ASN A 181 13.90 23.10 -10.93
CA ASN A 181 14.58 23.77 -12.04
C ASN A 181 13.69 24.81 -12.73
N GLU A 182 12.39 24.53 -12.86
CA GLU A 182 11.43 25.51 -13.38
C GLU A 182 11.26 26.71 -12.44
N ARG A 183 11.26 26.51 -11.12
CA ARG A 183 11.22 27.60 -10.13
C ARG A 183 12.47 28.47 -10.20
N ILE A 184 13.66 27.87 -10.30
CA ILE A 184 14.93 28.61 -10.42
C ILE A 184 14.94 29.46 -11.70
N ARG A 185 14.52 28.89 -12.85
CA ARG A 185 14.44 29.65 -14.11
C ARG A 185 13.49 30.85 -14.01
N LYS A 186 12.34 30.70 -13.34
CA LYS A 186 11.40 31.81 -13.12
C LYS A 186 12.01 32.92 -12.25
N MET A 187 12.78 32.57 -11.23
CA MET A 187 13.47 33.57 -10.38
C MET A 187 14.54 34.35 -11.14
N ILE A 188 15.33 33.67 -11.99
CA ILE A 188 16.34 34.34 -12.82
C ILE A 188 15.68 35.28 -13.83
N ALA A 189 14.61 34.83 -14.51
CA ALA A 189 13.89 35.68 -15.47
C ALA A 189 13.25 36.93 -14.83
N MET A 190 12.85 36.86 -13.54
CA MET A 190 12.37 38.04 -12.83
C MET A 190 13.49 39.03 -12.47
N GLN A 191 14.72 38.56 -12.27
CA GLN A 191 15.86 39.44 -12.00
C GLN A 191 16.36 40.19 -13.24
N GLU A 192 16.21 39.63 -14.44
CA GLU A 192 16.61 40.31 -15.69
C GLU A 192 15.63 41.41 -16.13
N ILE A 193 14.43 41.47 -15.55
CA ILE A 193 13.40 42.47 -15.88
C ILE A 193 13.53 43.74 -15.00
N VAL A 194 14.30 43.68 -13.91
CA VAL A 194 14.54 44.79 -12.98
C VAL A 194 15.85 45.50 -13.29
#